data_AF-A0A3A0A3J0-F1
#
_entry.id   AF-A0A3A0A3J0-F1
#
_cell.length_a   1.000
_cell.length_b   1.000
_cell.length_c   1.000
_cell.angle_alpha   90.00
_cell.angle_beta   90.00
_cell.angle_gamma   90.00
#
_symmetry.space_group_name_H-M   'P 1'
#
loop_
_entity.id
_entity.type
_entity.pdbx_description
1 polymer ?
#
loop_
_entity_poly.entity_id
_entity_poly.type
_entity_poly.pdbx_seq_one_letter_code
_entity_poly.pdbx_strand_id
1 'polypeptide(L)'
;MNRFTGPTLYVTMDTMTIEGFLLIPHELLHIAACRLLGKEYTYRLGDTTVRLGGSYAGAERIFVLLFPLAIHLFLTALLVVVWFSSYVAARYPVQPHLYLQSAPWWHSALLVAWTAMMTYTGVCVGDLRSAWRLVKNTRQQQPQ
;
A
#
# COMPACT_ATOMS: atom_id res chain seq x y z
N MET A 1 -2.71 -31.17 28.44
CA MET A 1 -2.68 -31.37 26.98
C MET A 1 -4.08 -31.07 26.46
N ASN A 2 -4.29 -29.91 25.83
CA ASN A 2 -5.47 -29.62 25.01
C ASN A 2 -5.10 -28.47 24.07
N ARG A 3 -5.12 -28.76 22.76
CA ARG A 3 -4.95 -27.80 21.67
C ARG A 3 -6.28 -27.08 21.48
N PHE A 4 -6.25 -25.74 21.52
CA PHE A 4 -7.27 -24.92 20.87
C PHE A 4 -6.63 -24.32 19.63
N THR A 5 -6.94 -24.91 18.48
CA THR A 5 -6.67 -24.39 17.15
C THR A 5 -7.97 -23.80 16.61
N GLY A 6 -8.02 -22.48 16.55
CA GLY A 6 -9.03 -21.68 15.86
C GLY A 6 -8.48 -20.26 15.70
N PRO A 7 -8.78 -19.54 14.60
CA PRO A 7 -8.20 -18.22 14.36
C PRO A 7 -8.86 -17.21 15.32
N THR A 8 -8.18 -16.91 16.43
CA THR A 8 -8.62 -15.87 17.35
C THR A 8 -8.20 -14.52 16.79
N LEU A 9 -9.17 -13.84 16.17
CA LEU A 9 -9.08 -12.45 15.75
C LEU A 9 -9.13 -11.59 17.02
N TYR A 10 -7.97 -11.37 17.65
CA TYR A 10 -7.85 -10.50 18.82
C TYR A 10 -7.94 -9.04 18.38
N VAL A 11 -9.16 -8.49 18.43
CA VAL A 11 -9.35 -7.04 18.52
C VAL A 11 -9.11 -6.64 19.98
N THR A 12 -7.84 -6.57 20.39
CA THR A 12 -7.44 -5.91 21.63
C THR A 12 -7.51 -4.40 21.41
N MET A 13 -8.38 -3.71 22.16
CA MET A 13 -8.72 -2.30 21.94
C MET A 13 -7.58 -1.29 22.12
N ASP A 14 -6.37 -1.70 22.53
CA ASP A 14 -5.22 -0.78 22.73
C ASP A 14 -4.02 -1.03 21.80
N THR A 15 -4.03 -2.07 20.96
CA THR A 15 -2.92 -2.36 20.04
C THR A 15 -3.45 -2.69 18.66
N MET A 16 -3.56 -1.65 17.82
CA MET A 16 -3.88 -1.84 16.41
C MET A 16 -2.67 -2.48 15.72
N THR A 17 -2.84 -3.73 15.31
CA THR A 17 -1.86 -4.46 14.51
C THR A 17 -2.26 -4.27 13.04
N ILE A 18 -1.38 -3.67 12.23
CA ILE A 18 -1.61 -3.56 10.79
C ILE A 18 -1.13 -4.87 10.18
N GLU A 19 -2.05 -5.69 9.69
CA GLU A 19 -1.70 -6.95 9.01
C GLU A 19 -1.25 -6.67 7.57
N GLY A 20 0.06 -6.63 7.38
CA GLY A 20 0.71 -6.56 6.08
C GLY A 20 0.68 -7.89 5.35
N PHE A 21 0.19 -7.87 4.12
CA PHE A 21 0.30 -9.03 3.25
C PHE A 21 1.70 -9.08 2.61
N LEU A 22 2.56 -9.95 3.16
CA LEU A 22 3.64 -10.72 2.51
C LEU A 22 4.73 -10.00 1.68
N LEU A 23 4.79 -8.66 1.65
CA LEU A 23 5.79 -7.95 0.84
C LEU A 23 6.42 -6.80 1.64
N ILE A 24 7.70 -6.98 1.96
CA ILE A 24 8.57 -6.06 2.72
C ILE A 24 8.41 -4.57 2.33
N PRO A 25 8.20 -4.17 1.05
CA PRO A 25 8.02 -2.76 0.71
C PRO A 25 6.75 -2.11 1.28
N HIS A 26 5.67 -2.86 1.51
CA HIS A 26 4.38 -2.29 1.95
C HIS A 26 4.44 -1.85 3.42
N GLU A 27 4.96 -2.70 4.31
CA GLU A 27 5.14 -2.36 5.73
C GLU A 27 6.11 -1.20 5.94
N LEU A 28 7.13 -1.07 5.09
CA LEU A 28 8.05 0.06 5.13
C LEU A 28 7.34 1.40 4.86
N LEU A 29 6.26 1.41 4.08
CA LEU A 29 5.45 2.61 3.87
C LEU A 29 4.58 2.95 5.08
N HIS A 30 4.06 1.94 5.80
CA HIS A 30 3.39 2.16 7.10
C HIS A 30 4.37 2.73 8.13
N ILE A 31 5.61 2.24 8.15
CA ILE A 31 6.69 2.80 8.99
C ILE A 31 7.01 4.24 8.58
N ALA A 32 7.13 4.52 7.28
CA ALA A 32 7.35 5.87 6.79
C ALA A 32 6.22 6.81 7.23
N ALA A 33 4.96 6.36 7.14
CA ALA A 33 3.82 7.13 7.62
C ALA A 33 3.90 7.41 9.13
N CYS A 34 4.26 6.41 9.94
CA CYS A 34 4.44 6.59 11.38
C CYS A 34 5.55 7.60 11.70
N ARG A 35 6.68 7.53 10.97
CA ARG A 35 7.79 8.49 11.12
C ARG A 35 7.39 9.90 10.72
N LEU A 36 6.60 10.07 9.66
CA LEU A 36 6.08 11.37 9.24
C LEU A 36 5.17 12.01 10.29
N LEU A 37 4.44 11.18 11.05
CA LEU A 37 3.63 11.64 12.19
C LEU A 37 4.44 11.84 13.48
N GLY A 38 5.73 11.47 13.50
CA GLY A 38 6.56 11.50 14.71
C GLY A 38 6.07 10.53 15.79
N LYS A 39 5.40 9.43 15.41
CA LYS A 39 4.82 8.47 16.35
C LYS A 39 5.67 7.22 16.49
N GLU A 40 5.63 6.63 17.68
CA GLU A 40 6.32 5.38 17.97
C GLU A 40 5.68 4.20 17.25
N TYR A 41 6.52 3.27 16.81
CA TYR A 41 6.08 2.04 16.16
C TYR A 41 7.05 0.92 16.50
N THR A 42 6.56 -0.31 16.47
CA THR A 42 7.37 -1.53 16.61
C THR A 42 7.30 -2.32 15.33
N TYR A 43 8.47 -2.61 14.75
CA TYR A 43 8.62 -3.45 13.58
C TYR A 43 9.94 -4.21 13.66
N ARG A 44 9.92 -5.52 13.43
CA ARG A 44 11.13 -6.31 13.21
C ARG A 44 11.20 -6.70 11.75
N LEU A 45 12.41 -6.71 11.18
CA LEU A 45 12.61 -7.14 9.80
C LEU A 45 12.14 -8.59 9.65
N GLY A 46 11.24 -8.84 8.70
CA GLY A 46 10.59 -10.14 8.49
C GLY A 46 9.22 -10.25 9.16
N ASP A 47 8.84 -9.31 10.03
CA ASP A 47 7.46 -9.20 10.49
C ASP A 47 6.57 -8.80 9.30
N THR A 48 5.41 -9.44 9.23
CA THR A 48 4.36 -9.10 8.28
C THR A 48 3.49 -7.96 8.80
N THR A 49 3.77 -7.39 9.98
CA THR A 49 2.88 -6.41 10.60
C THR A 49 3.64 -5.28 11.27
N VAL A 50 3.25 -4.03 11.03
CA VAL A 50 3.66 -2.88 11.84
C VAL A 50 2.71 -2.72 13.02
N ARG A 51 3.27 -2.65 14.23
CA ARG A 51 2.52 -2.36 15.45
C ARG A 51 2.68 -0.90 15.81
N LEU A 52 1.56 -0.22 15.99
CA LEU A 52 1.53 1.18 16.43
C LEU A 52 1.88 1.25 17.93
N GLY A 53 2.89 2.05 18.28
CA GLY A 53 3.30 2.28 19.66
C GLY A 53 2.55 3.48 20.25
N GLY A 54 1.68 3.24 21.23
CA GLY A 54 0.95 4.29 21.93
C GLY A 54 -0.38 4.69 21.28
N SER A 55 -0.92 5.84 21.70
CA SER A 55 -2.26 6.29 21.31
C SER A 55 -2.24 7.07 20.00
N TYR A 56 -2.96 6.54 19.00
CA TYR A 56 -3.21 7.19 17.72
C TYR A 56 -4.64 7.68 17.63
N ALA A 57 -4.82 8.95 17.27
CA ALA A 57 -6.12 9.51 16.94
C ALA A 57 -6.70 8.86 15.68
N GLY A 58 -8.03 8.91 15.51
CA GLY A 58 -8.70 8.27 14.38
C GLY A 58 -8.15 8.73 13.01
N ALA A 59 -7.89 10.03 12.85
CA ALA A 59 -7.31 10.58 11.62
C ALA A 59 -5.88 10.09 11.36
N GLU A 60 -5.06 9.95 12.40
CA GLU A 60 -3.69 9.43 12.30
C GLU A 60 -3.69 7.97 11.83
N ARG A 61 -4.61 7.14 12.36
CA ARG A 61 -4.78 5.75 11.93
C ARG A 61 -5.20 5.65 10.46
N ILE A 62 -6.13 6.49 10.03
CA ILE A 62 -6.55 6.56 8.63
C ILE A 62 -5.38 6.97 7.74
N PHE A 63 -4.60 7.97 8.16
CA PHE A 63 -3.43 8.40 7.42
C PHE A 63 -2.42 7.27 7.24
N VAL A 64 -2.04 6.57 8.31
CA VAL A 64 -1.10 5.44 8.23
C VAL A 64 -1.62 4.37 7.27
N LEU A 65 -2.90 4.01 7.36
CA LEU A 65 -3.51 3.02 6.46
C LEU A 65 -3.55 3.46 4.99
N LEU A 66 -3.89 4.71 4.70
CA LEU A 66 -4.06 5.18 3.33
C LEU A 66 -2.75 5.66 2.67
N PHE A 67 -1.70 5.90 3.45
CA PHE A 67 -0.43 6.39 2.94
C PHE A 67 0.22 5.42 1.93
N PRO A 68 0.35 4.10 2.19
CA PRO A 68 0.85 3.18 1.19
C PRO A 68 0.03 3.20 -0.10
N LEU A 69 -1.31 3.22 -0.01
CA LEU A 69 -2.18 3.30 -1.19
C LEU A 69 -1.88 4.57 -2.01
N ALA A 70 -1.75 5.71 -1.36
CA ALA A 70 -1.44 6.98 -2.03
C ALA A 70 -0.09 6.91 -2.78
N ILE A 71 0.94 6.35 -2.15
CA ILE A 71 2.26 6.19 -2.79
C ILE A 71 2.19 5.23 -3.98
N HIS A 72 1.48 4.10 -3.86
CA HIS A 72 1.33 3.16 -4.96
C HIS A 72 0.58 3.76 -6.15
N LEU A 73 -0.52 4.48 -5.89
CA LEU A 73 -1.28 5.16 -6.94
C LEU A 73 -0.44 6.25 -7.61
N PHE A 74 0.32 7.02 -6.84
CA PHE A 74 1.23 8.03 -7.37
C PHE A 74 2.31 7.42 -8.27
N LEU A 75 3.00 6.37 -7.81
CA LEU A 75 4.04 5.70 -8.60
C LEU A 75 3.47 5.05 -9.85
N THR A 76 2.30 4.44 -9.75
CA THR A 76 1.57 3.88 -10.90
C THR A 76 1.26 4.96 -11.93
N ALA A 77 0.70 6.09 -11.50
CA ALA A 77 0.38 7.22 -12.37
C ALA A 77 1.65 7.81 -13.01
N LEU A 78 2.72 7.97 -12.22
CA LEU A 78 4.00 8.46 -12.71
C LEU A 78 4.59 7.54 -13.79
N LEU A 79 4.63 6.23 -13.54
CA LEU A 79 5.18 5.27 -14.49
C LEU A 79 4.41 5.26 -15.82
N VAL A 80 3.07 5.27 -15.78
CA VAL A 80 2.28 5.29 -17.02
C VAL A 80 2.42 6.61 -17.76
N VAL A 81 2.53 7.74 -17.06
CA VAL A 81 2.76 9.05 -17.69
C VAL A 81 4.13 9.10 -18.35
N VAL A 82 5.19 8.61 -17.70
CA VAL A 82 6.54 8.56 -18.26
C VAL A 82 6.60 7.60 -19.46
N TRP A 83 5.98 6.42 -19.34
CA TRP A 83 5.88 5.47 -20.44
C TRP A 83 5.11 6.09 -21.62
N PHE A 84 3.92 6.65 -21.40
CA PHE A 84 3.11 7.21 -22.47
C PHE A 84 3.75 8.43 -23.13
N SER A 85 4.31 9.34 -22.34
CA SER A 85 4.99 10.54 -22.88
C SER A 85 6.21 10.18 -23.71
N SER A 86 7.02 9.20 -23.27
CA SER A 86 8.15 8.71 -24.07
C SER A 86 7.70 7.99 -25.34
N TYR A 87 6.58 7.26 -25.31
CA TYR A 87 5.99 6.65 -26.49
C TYR A 87 5.60 7.70 -27.56
N VAL A 88 4.92 8.75 -27.13
CA VAL A 88 4.49 9.85 -28.00
C VAL A 88 5.69 10.65 -28.53
N ALA A 89 6.64 11.00 -27.65
CA ALA A 89 7.81 11.79 -28.02
C ALA A 89 8.72 11.07 -29.03
N ALA A 90 8.94 9.77 -28.84
CA ALA A 90 9.74 8.95 -29.75
C ALA A 90 8.96 8.50 -31.01
N ARG A 91 7.65 8.78 -31.07
CA ARG A 91 6.76 8.40 -32.17
C ARG A 91 6.84 6.91 -32.49
N TYR A 92 6.81 6.07 -31.46
CA TYR A 92 6.87 4.64 -31.68
C TYR A 92 5.69 4.12 -32.51
N PRO A 93 5.90 3.04 -33.29
CA PRO A 93 4.85 2.48 -34.12
C PRO A 93 3.72 1.88 -33.27
N VAL A 94 2.49 2.05 -33.73
CA VAL A 94 1.27 1.49 -33.10
C VAL A 94 1.23 -0.03 -33.20
N GLN A 95 1.89 -0.60 -34.21
CA GLN A 95 1.94 -2.04 -34.45
C GLN A 95 2.83 -2.71 -33.39
N PRO A 96 2.31 -3.62 -32.54
CA PRO A 96 3.04 -4.12 -31.37
C PRO A 96 4.36 -4.82 -31.69
N HIS A 97 4.43 -5.56 -32.80
CA HIS A 97 5.65 -6.27 -33.20
C HIS A 97 6.78 -5.29 -33.59
N LEU A 98 6.46 -4.21 -34.31
CA LEU A 98 7.44 -3.16 -34.65
C LEU A 98 7.83 -2.34 -33.43
N TYR A 99 6.89 -2.11 -32.49
CA TYR A 99 7.17 -1.43 -31.23
C TYR A 99 8.24 -2.18 -30.44
N LEU A 100 8.09 -3.50 -30.26
CA LEU A 100 9.04 -4.31 -29.50
C LEU A 100 10.43 -4.39 -30.16
N GLN A 101 10.51 -4.23 -31.49
CA GLN A 101 11.78 -4.23 -32.21
C GLN A 101 12.50 -2.88 -32.18
N SER A 102 11.74 -1.78 -32.12
CA SER A 102 12.27 -0.42 -32.25
C SER A 102 12.42 0.31 -30.91
N ALA A 103 11.63 -0.04 -29.91
CA ALA A 103 11.72 0.56 -28.59
C ALA A 103 12.95 0.05 -27.83
N PRO A 104 13.71 0.94 -27.17
CA PRO A 104 14.80 0.54 -26.31
C PRO A 104 14.27 -0.24 -25.11
N TRP A 105 15.07 -1.16 -24.60
CA TRP A 105 14.68 -2.08 -23.52
C TRP A 105 14.19 -1.36 -22.26
N TRP A 106 14.74 -0.18 -21.93
CA TRP A 106 14.32 0.59 -20.75
C TRP A 106 12.87 1.05 -20.82
N HIS A 107 12.36 1.31 -22.03
CA HIS A 107 10.98 1.75 -22.22
C HIS A 107 10.01 0.58 -22.01
N SER A 108 10.39 -0.62 -22.44
CA SER A 108 9.65 -1.86 -22.10
C SER A 108 9.72 -2.16 -20.61
N ALA A 109 10.87 -1.89 -19.95
CA ALA A 109 11.01 -2.06 -18.51
C ALA A 109 10.05 -1.15 -17.72
N LEU A 110 9.74 0.07 -18.21
CA LEU A 110 8.72 0.93 -17.60
C LEU A 110 7.33 0.31 -17.63
N LEU A 111 6.95 -0.33 -18.75
CA LEU A 111 5.66 -1.02 -18.86
C LEU A 111 5.57 -2.18 -17.87
N VAL A 112 6.63 -2.99 -17.79
CA VAL A 112 6.72 -4.11 -16.82
C VAL A 112 6.66 -3.59 -15.39
N ALA A 113 7.41 -2.53 -15.06
CA ALA A 113 7.38 -1.92 -13.74
C ALA A 113 5.99 -1.36 -13.39
N TRP A 114 5.30 -0.75 -14.35
CA TRP A 114 3.93 -0.29 -14.18
C TRP A 114 2.97 -1.45 -13.90
N THR A 115 3.04 -2.54 -14.68
CA THR A 115 2.19 -3.73 -14.46
C THR A 115 2.45 -4.37 -13.09
N ALA A 116 3.73 -4.46 -12.68
CA ALA A 116 4.09 -4.95 -11.35
C ALA A 116 3.51 -4.04 -10.24
N MET A 117 3.61 -2.72 -10.39
CA MET A 117 3.08 -1.74 -9.43
C MET A 117 1.54 -1.77 -9.35
N MET A 118 0.86 -1.90 -10.48
CA MET A 118 -0.60 -2.09 -10.55
C MET A 118 -1.03 -3.34 -9.78
N THR A 119 -0.34 -4.46 -9.99
CA THR A 119 -0.60 -5.72 -9.28
C THR A 119 -0.37 -5.54 -7.79
N TYR A 120 0.71 -4.84 -7.42
CA TYR A 120 1.05 -4.57 -6.03
C TYR A 120 0.05 -3.65 -5.33
N THR A 121 -0.58 -2.70 -6.04
CA THR A 121 -1.63 -1.83 -5.49
C THR A 121 -2.78 -2.63 -4.87
N GLY A 122 -3.04 -3.86 -5.38
CA GLY A 122 -4.01 -4.79 -4.81
C GLY A 122 -3.77 -5.14 -3.33
N VAL A 123 -2.52 -5.08 -2.85
CA VAL A 123 -2.16 -5.31 -1.44
C VAL A 123 -2.84 -4.27 -0.53
N CYS A 124 -3.04 -3.04 -1.01
CA CYS A 124 -3.64 -1.95 -0.24
C CYS A 124 -5.17 -2.08 -0.06
N VAL A 125 -5.82 -3.08 -0.67
CA VAL A 125 -7.27 -3.30 -0.50
C VAL A 125 -7.60 -3.64 0.96
N GLY A 126 -6.72 -4.35 1.65
CA GLY A 126 -6.84 -4.64 3.08
C GLY A 126 -6.87 -3.36 3.92
N ASP A 127 -5.94 -2.45 3.66
CA ASP A 127 -5.85 -1.15 4.33
C ASP A 127 -7.09 -0.30 4.07
N LEU A 128 -7.56 -0.25 2.83
CA LEU A 128 -8.77 0.49 2.47
C LEU A 128 -10.00 -0.02 3.22
N ARG A 129 -10.15 -1.35 3.34
CA ARG A 129 -11.23 -1.96 4.13
C ARG A 129 -11.09 -1.64 5.61
N SER A 130 -9.87 -1.63 6.15
CA SER A 130 -9.61 -1.28 7.55
C SER A 130 -9.89 0.19 7.83
N ALA A 131 -9.47 1.10 6.95
CA ALA A 131 -9.77 2.53 7.03
C ALA A 131 -11.28 2.78 6.95
N TRP A 132 -11.98 2.11 6.03
CA TRP A 132 -13.44 2.19 5.90
C TRP A 132 -14.17 1.74 7.18
N ARG A 133 -13.74 0.62 7.77
CA ARG A 133 -14.27 0.15 9.06
C ARG A 133 -14.05 1.17 10.16
N LEU A 134 -12.87 1.78 10.22
CA LEU A 134 -12.56 2.81 11.22
C LEU A 134 -13.49 4.02 11.08
N VAL A 135 -13.68 4.53 9.85
CA VAL A 135 -14.60 5.64 9.58
C VAL A 135 -16.04 5.31 9.97
N LYS A 136 -16.51 4.09 9.63
CA LYS A 136 -17.87 3.65 9.97
C LYS A 136 -18.08 3.58 11.48
N ASN A 137 -17.11 3.04 12.21
CA ASN A 137 -17.20 2.91 13.67
C ASN A 137 -17.19 4.28 14.36
N THR A 138 -16.36 5.21 13.91
CA THR A 138 -16.34 6.59 14.43
C THR A 138 -17.68 7.30 14.23
N ARG A 139 -18.33 7.11 13.07
CA ARG A 139 -19.66 7.69 12.80
C ARG A 139 -20.76 7.12 13.69
N GLN A 140 -20.66 5.85 14.10
CA GLN A 140 -21.66 5.22 14.97
C GLN A 140 -21.52 5.64 16.44
N GLN A 141 -20.36 6.20 16.83
CA GLN A 141 -20.08 6.60 18.21
C GLN A 141 -20.35 8.09 18.50
N GLN A 142 -20.67 8.90 17.49
CA GLN A 142 -21.15 10.27 17.69
C GLN A 142 -22.64 10.25 18.07
N PRO A 143 -23.03 10.59 19.32
CA PRO A 143 -24.43 10.81 19.66
C PRO A 143 -24.93 12.04 18.90
N GLN A 144 -26.18 11.98 18.41
CA GLN A 144 -26.88 13.14 17.86
C GLN A 144 -27.09 14.21 18.92
#